data_AF-A0A1M7YU17-F1
#
_entry.id   AF-A0A1M7YU17-F1
#
_cell.length_a   1.000
_cell.length_b   1.000
_cell.length_c   1.000
_cell.angle_alpha   90.00
_cell.angle_beta   90.00
_cell.angle_gamma   90.00
#
_symmetry.space_group_name_H-M   'P 1'
#
loop_
_entity.id
_entity.type
_entity.pdbx_description
1 polymer ?
#
loop_
_entity_poly.entity_id
_entity_poly.type
_entity_poly.pdbx_seq_one_letter_code
_entity_poly.pdbx_strand_id
1 'polypeptide(L)'
;MSDTSGWVLKKEITSTPTQIHDPVTIKMPWQHKDGALLVADYILGEMKTNIQSETCKTIRYLLDYHQERLKEWQEFPWWKQFLIKPPTPDLLTAMALWTEKVFKGRDWDHKPLIRDNPHLKAVAVHRKLWSLDKIREYQQKKKPNDKPPTDSKSYWHKYKRHDYFYDIWSNVHYGYVGLACGFSQKLLLQGAGGAQFLDNMTTSGDAPDDVVSVQVGFKLYQQYGDSLAGLTPSVLMDTLEKAQFTNAARDIHLCFHPNKDELKNEN
;
A
#
# COMPACT_ATOMS: atom_id res chain seq x y z
N MET A 1 24.56 -1.35 -13.43
CA MET A 1 25.01 0.02 -13.08
C MET A 1 24.86 0.17 -11.58
N SER A 2 25.97 0.31 -10.86
CA SER A 2 26.00 0.40 -9.40
C SER A 2 25.44 1.75 -8.94
N ASP A 3 24.32 1.72 -8.23
CA ASP A 3 23.68 2.89 -7.65
C ASP A 3 24.65 3.60 -6.67
N THR A 4 25.05 4.83 -7.00
CA THR A 4 26.00 5.64 -6.23
C THR A 4 25.32 6.47 -5.15
N SER A 5 24.10 6.13 -4.75
CA SER A 5 23.26 6.94 -3.86
C SER A 5 23.68 7.00 -2.38
N GLY A 6 24.89 6.56 -1.99
CA GLY A 6 25.48 6.58 -0.63
C GLY A 6 25.42 7.92 0.11
N TRP A 7 25.16 7.91 1.44
CA TRP A 7 25.50 9.06 2.30
C TRP A 7 27.02 9.28 2.32
N VAL A 8 27.44 10.54 2.33
CA VAL A 8 28.81 10.96 2.65
C VAL A 8 28.81 11.48 4.08
N LEU A 9 29.40 10.73 5.01
CA LEU A 9 29.72 11.28 6.33
C LEU A 9 30.97 12.16 6.13
N LYS A 10 30.84 13.47 6.30
CA LYS A 10 32.00 14.37 6.47
C LYS A 10 32.35 14.39 7.95
N LYS A 11 33.44 13.73 8.32
CA LYS A 11 34.02 13.90 9.66
C LYS A 11 35.17 14.89 9.55
N GLU A 12 35.08 15.99 10.27
CA GLU A 12 36.24 16.84 10.52
C GLU A 12 37.14 16.13 11.53
N ILE A 13 38.36 15.78 11.12
CA ILE A 13 39.35 15.18 12.02
C ILE A 13 40.38 16.25 12.34
N THR A 14 40.39 16.72 13.59
CA THR A 14 41.45 17.60 14.07
C THR A 14 42.64 16.73 14.44
N SER A 15 43.74 16.85 13.69
CA SER A 15 45.05 16.31 14.10
C SER A 15 46.03 17.46 14.32
N THR A 16 46.90 17.30 15.33
CA THR A 16 47.93 18.29 15.69
C THR A 16 49.28 17.79 15.16
N PRO A 17 50.10 18.63 14.50
CA PRO A 17 49.94 20.06 14.28
C PRO A 17 48.95 20.38 13.17
N THR A 18 48.13 21.40 13.46
CA THR A 18 46.94 21.87 12.76
C THR A 18 47.24 22.41 11.36
N GLN A 19 47.41 21.55 10.36
CA GLN A 19 47.23 21.92 8.95
C GLN A 19 46.82 20.67 8.18
N ILE A 20 45.51 20.51 7.95
CA ILE A 20 44.85 19.86 6.81
C ILE A 20 43.37 19.70 7.24
N HIS A 21 42.51 20.60 6.75
CA HIS A 21 41.05 20.47 6.84
C HIS A 21 40.54 19.63 5.67
N ASP A 22 41.10 18.45 5.43
CA ASP A 22 40.61 17.59 4.36
C ASP A 22 39.41 16.79 4.89
N PRO A 23 38.19 17.04 4.37
CA PRO A 23 37.03 16.26 4.79
C PRO A 23 37.19 14.82 4.32
N VAL A 24 37.41 13.91 5.26
CA VAL A 24 37.40 12.47 4.96
C VAL A 24 35.95 12.09 4.64
N THR A 25 35.71 11.79 3.37
CA THR A 25 34.41 11.35 2.86
C THR A 25 34.30 9.84 3.06
N ILE A 26 33.59 9.43 4.11
CA ILE A 26 33.27 8.01 4.32
C ILE A 26 31.96 7.73 3.60
N LYS A 27 32.02 6.99 2.49
CA LYS A 27 30.83 6.43 1.85
C LYS A 27 30.34 5.26 2.68
N MET A 28 29.26 5.45 3.43
CA MET A 28 28.62 4.33 4.12
C MET A 28 27.71 3.60 3.12
N PRO A 29 27.92 2.29 2.88
CA PRO A 29 26.99 1.53 2.07
C PRO A 29 25.64 1.47 2.79
N TRP A 30 24.54 1.76 2.07
CA TRP A 30 23.19 1.63 2.59
C TRP A 30 22.92 0.18 3.01
N GLN A 31 22.75 -0.07 4.32
CA GLN A 31 22.64 -1.43 4.85
C GLN A 31 21.20 -1.98 4.87
N HIS A 32 20.18 -1.14 4.64
CA HIS A 32 18.79 -1.59 4.64
C HIS A 32 18.41 -2.25 3.31
N LYS A 33 18.07 -3.54 3.39
CA LYS A 33 17.53 -4.33 2.27
C LYS A 33 16.22 -3.72 1.79
N ASP A 34 15.91 -3.95 0.51
CA ASP A 34 14.64 -3.54 -0.09
C ASP A 34 13.48 -4.44 0.38
N GLY A 35 13.09 -4.26 1.64
CA GLY A 35 12.05 -5.03 2.32
C GLY A 35 10.68 -4.89 1.68
N ALA A 36 10.41 -3.79 0.97
CA ALA A 36 9.12 -3.60 0.29
C ALA A 36 8.89 -4.63 -0.82
N LEU A 37 9.94 -5.25 -1.38
CA LEU A 37 9.80 -6.35 -2.32
C LEU A 37 9.10 -7.57 -1.69
N LEU A 38 9.31 -7.83 -0.41
CA LEU A 38 8.64 -8.93 0.30
C LEU A 38 7.16 -8.61 0.55
N VAL A 39 6.84 -7.34 0.83
CA VAL A 39 5.44 -6.92 0.99
C VAL A 39 4.71 -6.94 -0.36
N ALA A 40 5.38 -6.50 -1.42
CA ALA A 40 4.90 -6.61 -2.78
C ALA A 40 4.63 -8.07 -3.16
N ASP A 41 5.53 -9.00 -2.84
CA ASP A 41 5.32 -10.43 -3.08
C ASP A 41 4.11 -10.98 -2.33
N TYR A 42 3.97 -10.64 -1.04
CA TYR A 42 2.79 -10.97 -0.24
C TYR A 42 1.49 -10.47 -0.90
N ILE A 43 1.44 -9.19 -1.28
CA ILE A 43 0.25 -8.59 -1.91
C ILE A 43 -0.08 -9.24 -3.26
N LEU A 44 0.92 -9.57 -4.06
CA LEU A 44 0.68 -10.29 -5.32
C LEU A 44 0.13 -11.69 -5.06
N GLY A 45 0.56 -12.37 -3.99
CA GLY A 45 -0.04 -13.61 -3.52
C GLY A 45 -1.51 -13.43 -3.15
N GLU A 46 -1.83 -12.40 -2.37
CA GLU A 46 -3.20 -12.06 -1.99
C GLU A 46 -4.08 -11.75 -3.20
N MET A 47 -3.57 -11.00 -4.18
CA MET A 47 -4.31 -10.75 -5.43
C MET A 47 -4.61 -12.06 -6.16
N LYS A 48 -3.61 -12.92 -6.36
CA LYS A 48 -3.78 -14.22 -7.05
C LYS A 48 -4.83 -15.09 -6.37
N THR A 49 -4.83 -15.13 -5.04
CA THR A 49 -5.81 -15.90 -4.27
C THR A 49 -7.20 -15.28 -4.37
N ASN A 50 -7.32 -13.96 -4.17
CA ASN A 50 -8.61 -13.31 -3.98
C ASN A 50 -9.40 -13.17 -5.29
N ILE A 51 -8.75 -12.99 -6.44
CA ILE A 51 -9.44 -12.97 -7.73
C ILE A 51 -10.05 -14.34 -8.11
N GLN A 52 -9.55 -15.42 -7.53
CA GLN A 52 -10.04 -16.79 -7.74
C GLN A 52 -11.05 -17.22 -6.67
N SER A 53 -11.30 -16.37 -5.66
CA SER A 53 -12.24 -16.65 -4.58
C SER A 53 -13.69 -16.70 -5.07
N GLU A 54 -14.53 -17.47 -4.36
CA GLU A 54 -15.97 -17.49 -4.66
C GLU A 54 -16.64 -16.14 -4.46
N THR A 55 -16.15 -15.31 -3.54
CA THR A 55 -16.63 -13.93 -3.39
C THR A 55 -16.43 -13.15 -4.68
N CYS A 56 -15.24 -13.23 -5.29
CA CYS A 56 -14.96 -12.50 -6.53
C CYS A 56 -15.79 -13.03 -7.72
N LYS A 57 -15.93 -14.36 -7.85
CA LYS A 57 -16.79 -14.98 -8.88
C LYS A 57 -18.26 -14.58 -8.72
N THR A 58 -18.76 -14.57 -7.49
CA THR A 58 -20.14 -14.14 -7.18
C THR A 58 -20.35 -12.68 -7.55
N ILE A 59 -19.40 -11.79 -7.21
CA ILE A 59 -19.47 -10.38 -7.61
C ILE A 59 -19.46 -10.24 -9.14
N ARG A 60 -18.57 -10.95 -9.86
CA ARG A 60 -18.52 -10.93 -11.34
C ARG A 60 -19.88 -11.32 -11.94
N TYR A 61 -20.48 -12.38 -11.41
CA TYR A 61 -21.79 -12.85 -11.84
C TYR A 61 -22.88 -11.80 -11.56
N LEU A 62 -22.94 -11.25 -10.34
CA LEU A 62 -23.92 -10.21 -9.97
C LEU A 62 -23.81 -8.96 -10.84
N LEU A 63 -22.59 -8.52 -11.13
CA LEU A 63 -22.32 -7.36 -11.98
C LEU A 63 -22.43 -7.65 -13.48
N ASP A 64 -22.67 -8.91 -13.84
CA ASP A 64 -22.74 -9.40 -15.21
C ASP A 64 -21.48 -9.02 -16.03
N TYR A 65 -20.30 -9.13 -15.41
CA TYR A 65 -19.03 -8.60 -15.91
C TYR A 65 -18.66 -9.07 -17.33
N HIS A 66 -18.91 -10.34 -17.65
CA HIS A 66 -18.70 -10.94 -18.97
C HIS A 66 -20.01 -11.25 -19.72
N GLN A 67 -21.11 -10.62 -19.30
CA GLN A 67 -22.46 -10.84 -19.83
C GLN A 67 -22.91 -12.30 -19.72
N GLU A 68 -22.43 -13.02 -18.70
CA GLU A 68 -22.73 -14.45 -18.48
C GLU A 68 -24.22 -14.65 -18.24
N ARG A 69 -24.82 -13.84 -17.37
CA ARG A 69 -26.26 -13.92 -17.07
C ARG A 69 -27.08 -13.58 -18.29
N LEU A 70 -26.64 -12.57 -19.06
CA LEU A 70 -27.32 -12.19 -20.28
C LEU A 70 -27.26 -13.31 -21.33
N LYS A 71 -26.12 -13.99 -21.49
CA LYS A 71 -25.98 -15.15 -22.39
C LYS A 71 -26.88 -16.31 -21.94
N GLU A 72 -26.87 -16.66 -20.65
CA GLU A 72 -27.77 -17.68 -20.09
C GLU A 72 -29.25 -17.35 -20.35
N TRP A 73 -29.63 -16.07 -20.22
CA TRP A 73 -30.98 -15.61 -20.53
C TRP A 73 -31.31 -15.71 -22.04
N GLN A 74 -30.36 -15.40 -22.91
CA GLN A 74 -30.51 -15.51 -24.37
C GLN A 74 -30.68 -16.95 -24.86
N GLU A 75 -30.18 -17.94 -24.10
CA GLU A 75 -30.36 -19.37 -24.40
C GLU A 75 -31.76 -19.90 -24.05
N PHE A 76 -32.59 -19.12 -23.34
CA PHE A 76 -33.93 -19.56 -22.99
C PHE A 76 -34.88 -19.65 -24.21
N PRO A 77 -35.86 -20.58 -24.19
CA PRO A 77 -36.95 -20.56 -25.15
C PRO A 77 -37.73 -19.23 -25.11
N TRP A 78 -38.32 -18.84 -26.25
CA TRP A 78 -39.02 -17.55 -26.39
C TRP A 78 -40.09 -17.30 -25.31
N TRP A 79 -40.83 -18.33 -24.89
CA TRP A 79 -41.87 -18.21 -23.88
C TRP A 79 -41.30 -17.85 -22.50
N LYS A 80 -40.07 -18.30 -22.20
CA LYS A 80 -39.37 -18.01 -20.95
C LYS A 80 -38.72 -16.62 -21.01
N GLN A 81 -38.17 -16.22 -22.16
CA GLN A 81 -37.68 -14.85 -22.38
C GLN A 81 -38.82 -13.82 -22.29
N PHE A 82 -40.04 -14.18 -22.69
CA PHE A 82 -41.21 -13.33 -22.56
C PHE A 82 -41.63 -13.12 -21.09
N LEU A 83 -41.49 -14.15 -20.25
CA LEU A 83 -41.88 -14.09 -18.83
C LEU A 83 -40.80 -13.51 -17.91
N ILE A 84 -39.53 -13.73 -18.24
CA ILE A 84 -38.38 -13.33 -17.41
C ILE A 84 -37.69 -12.16 -18.09
N LYS A 85 -37.63 -11.00 -17.43
CA LYS A 85 -36.87 -9.85 -17.93
C LYS A 85 -35.37 -10.18 -18.05
N PRO A 86 -34.65 -9.59 -19.02
CA PRO A 86 -33.20 -9.77 -19.10
C PRO A 86 -32.55 -9.34 -17.79
N PRO A 87 -31.49 -10.06 -17.35
CA PRO A 87 -30.82 -9.75 -16.11
C PRO A 87 -30.19 -8.36 -16.17
N THR A 88 -30.24 -7.65 -15.05
CA THR A 88 -29.51 -6.40 -14.85
C THR A 88 -28.46 -6.59 -13.74
N PRO A 89 -27.36 -5.82 -13.75
CA PRO A 89 -26.37 -5.86 -12.68
C PRO A 89 -26.99 -5.60 -11.29
N ASP A 90 -26.68 -6.46 -10.31
CA ASP A 90 -27.04 -6.27 -8.90
C ASP A 90 -25.88 -5.63 -8.14
N LEU A 91 -25.79 -4.31 -8.29
CA LEU A 91 -24.72 -3.53 -7.70
C LEU A 91 -24.76 -3.54 -6.16
N LEU A 92 -25.94 -3.47 -5.55
CA LEU A 92 -26.06 -3.38 -4.09
C LEU A 92 -25.53 -4.65 -3.41
N THR A 93 -25.92 -5.83 -3.90
CA THR A 93 -25.44 -7.11 -3.35
C THR A 93 -23.94 -7.28 -3.61
N ALA A 94 -23.46 -6.94 -4.81
CA ALA A 94 -22.03 -6.96 -5.12
C ALA A 94 -21.23 -6.07 -4.16
N MET A 95 -21.72 -4.86 -3.88
CA MET A 95 -21.08 -3.93 -2.96
C MET A 95 -21.05 -4.46 -1.52
N ALA A 96 -22.15 -5.07 -1.05
CA ALA A 96 -22.21 -5.66 0.29
C ALA A 96 -21.19 -6.80 0.47
N LEU A 97 -21.10 -7.71 -0.50
CA LEU A 97 -20.13 -8.82 -0.48
C LEU A 97 -18.69 -8.32 -0.47
N TRP A 98 -18.37 -7.30 -1.27
CA TRP A 98 -17.05 -6.68 -1.25
C TRP A 98 -16.76 -6.02 0.10
N THR A 99 -17.72 -5.24 0.63
CA THR A 99 -17.58 -4.54 1.92
C THR A 99 -17.23 -5.51 3.03
N GLU A 100 -17.92 -6.64 3.09
CA GLU A 100 -17.71 -7.69 4.10
C GLU A 100 -16.28 -8.25 4.12
N LYS A 101 -15.56 -8.18 2.98
CA LYS A 101 -14.17 -8.64 2.86
C LYS A 101 -13.12 -7.59 3.21
N VAL A 102 -13.32 -6.35 2.78
CA VAL A 102 -12.32 -5.26 2.95
C VAL A 102 -12.49 -4.49 4.26
N PHE A 103 -13.60 -4.68 4.97
CA PHE A 103 -13.85 -3.99 6.23
C PHE A 103 -12.76 -4.29 7.26
N LYS A 104 -12.54 -3.35 8.17
CA LYS A 104 -11.48 -3.44 9.19
C LYS A 104 -11.54 -4.77 9.96
N GLY A 105 -10.39 -5.45 10.02
CA GLY A 105 -10.22 -6.74 10.69
C GLY A 105 -10.78 -7.94 9.93
N ARG A 106 -11.23 -7.77 8.69
CA ARG A 106 -11.68 -8.86 7.81
C ARG A 106 -10.55 -9.35 6.92
N ASP A 107 -10.84 -10.39 6.14
CA ASP A 107 -9.86 -11.16 5.38
C ASP A 107 -8.99 -10.31 4.44
N TRP A 108 -9.53 -9.23 3.87
CA TRP A 108 -8.80 -8.36 2.94
C TRP A 108 -8.31 -7.06 3.58
N ASP A 109 -8.46 -6.87 4.89
CA ASP A 109 -7.80 -5.79 5.62
C ASP A 109 -6.31 -6.11 5.79
N HIS A 110 -5.51 -5.81 4.75
CA HIS A 110 -4.09 -6.15 4.74
C HIS A 110 -3.25 -5.31 5.71
N LYS A 111 -3.78 -4.22 6.29
CA LYS A 111 -3.04 -3.34 7.20
C LYS A 111 -2.51 -4.09 8.43
N PRO A 112 -3.35 -4.76 9.25
CA PRO A 112 -2.88 -5.61 10.35
C PRO A 112 -2.06 -6.80 9.84
N LEU A 113 -2.43 -7.41 8.71
CA LEU A 113 -1.73 -8.58 8.17
C LEU A 113 -0.28 -8.26 7.82
N ILE A 114 -0.01 -7.08 7.25
CA ILE A 114 1.36 -6.62 6.95
C ILE A 114 2.09 -6.20 8.22
N ARG A 115 1.42 -5.43 9.08
CA ARG A 115 2.01 -4.90 10.32
C ARG A 115 2.48 -6.01 11.26
N ASP A 116 1.64 -7.03 11.43
CA ASP A 116 1.82 -8.04 12.47
C ASP A 116 2.51 -9.31 11.94
N ASN A 117 2.66 -9.47 10.62
CA ASN A 117 3.41 -10.58 10.04
C ASN A 117 4.90 -10.53 10.46
N PRO A 118 5.41 -11.57 11.14
CA PRO A 118 6.79 -11.57 11.65
C PRO A 118 7.87 -11.38 10.57
N HIS A 119 7.66 -11.95 9.38
CA HIS A 119 8.61 -11.85 8.27
C HIS A 119 8.62 -10.43 7.68
N LEU A 120 7.44 -9.84 7.47
CA LEU A 120 7.32 -8.49 6.93
C LEU A 120 7.77 -7.44 7.95
N LYS A 121 7.46 -7.65 9.23
CA LYS A 121 7.92 -6.80 10.35
C LYS A 121 9.44 -6.84 10.55
N ALA A 122 10.10 -7.95 10.22
CA ALA A 122 11.55 -8.07 10.35
C ALA A 122 12.33 -7.21 9.34
N VAL A 123 11.75 -6.93 8.17
CA VAL A 123 12.36 -6.11 7.11
C VAL A 123 11.85 -4.68 7.06
N ALA A 124 11.03 -4.31 8.03
CA ALA A 124 10.39 -3.02 8.09
C ALA A 124 11.31 -1.98 8.75
N VAL A 125 11.20 -0.73 8.32
CA VAL A 125 12.13 0.35 8.68
C VAL A 125 11.59 1.25 9.76
N HIS A 126 12.52 1.79 10.55
CA HIS A 126 12.20 2.67 11.65
C HIS A 126 11.98 4.10 11.16
N ARG A 127 10.79 4.66 11.40
CA ARG A 127 10.53 6.10 11.30
C ARG A 127 9.87 6.58 12.58
N LYS A 128 10.29 7.73 13.11
CA LYS A 128 9.57 8.38 14.21
C LYS A 128 8.25 8.93 13.66
N LEU A 129 7.13 8.47 14.22
CA LEU A 129 5.79 8.93 13.78
C LEU A 129 5.52 10.40 14.13
N TRP A 130 6.23 10.95 15.11
CA TRP A 130 6.07 12.33 15.56
C TRP A 130 7.24 13.19 15.12
N SER A 131 6.94 14.43 14.72
CA SER A 131 7.94 15.48 14.54
C SER A 131 8.65 15.77 15.87
N LEU A 132 9.85 16.36 15.81
CA LEU A 132 10.59 16.77 17.01
C LEU A 132 9.76 17.72 17.88
N ASP A 133 8.97 18.62 17.29
CA ASP A 133 8.12 19.54 18.02
C ASP A 133 6.99 18.83 18.76
N LYS A 134 6.35 17.82 18.15
CA LYS A 134 5.37 16.97 18.83
C LYS A 134 5.98 16.17 19.99
N ILE A 135 7.23 15.70 19.84
CA ILE A 135 7.95 15.01 20.91
C ILE A 135 8.22 15.96 22.08
N ARG A 136 8.69 17.19 21.80
CA ARG A 136 8.96 18.21 22.82
C ARG A 136 7.68 18.63 23.55
N GLU A 137 6.60 18.87 22.81
CA GLU A 137 5.30 19.20 23.40
C GLU A 137 4.79 18.08 24.31
N TYR A 138 4.88 16.82 23.85
CA TYR A 138 4.52 15.68 24.67
C TYR A 138 5.36 15.57 25.93
N GLN A 139 6.68 15.76 25.85
CA GLN A 139 7.55 15.71 27.04
C GLN A 139 7.15 16.76 28.08
N GLN A 140 6.69 17.94 27.65
CA GLN A 140 6.22 19.01 28.54
C GLN A 140 4.84 18.71 29.16
N LYS A 141 3.97 17.99 28.44
CA LYS A 141 2.56 17.79 28.82
C LYS A 141 2.22 16.35 29.24
N LYS A 142 3.20 15.44 29.27
CA LYS A 142 3.01 14.00 29.50
C LYS A 142 2.36 13.72 30.85
N LYS A 143 1.28 12.92 30.84
CA LYS A 143 0.64 12.35 32.02
C LYS A 143 1.20 10.96 32.36
N PRO A 144 1.05 10.47 33.61
CA PRO A 144 1.66 9.21 34.07
C PRO A 144 1.37 7.97 33.19
N ASN A 145 0.23 7.94 32.49
CA ASN A 145 -0.20 6.80 31.67
C ASN A 145 -0.12 7.06 30.17
N ASP A 146 0.42 8.20 29.74
CA ASP A 146 0.52 8.48 28.31
C ASP A 146 1.60 7.61 27.68
N LYS A 147 1.29 6.97 26.55
CA LYS A 147 2.25 6.20 25.78
C LYS A 147 3.15 7.14 24.98
N PRO A 148 4.48 6.97 25.01
CA PRO A 148 5.35 7.73 24.13
C PRO A 148 5.05 7.38 22.67
N PRO A 149 5.41 8.26 21.73
CA PRO A 149 5.28 7.94 20.31
C PRO A 149 5.97 6.61 20.02
N THR A 150 5.21 5.67 19.47
CA THR A 150 5.76 4.40 19.01
C THR A 150 6.43 4.59 17.67
N ASP A 151 7.53 3.90 17.50
CA ASP A 151 8.23 3.88 16.22
C ASP A 151 7.38 3.15 15.18
N SER A 152 7.45 3.62 13.94
CA SER A 152 6.68 3.07 12.83
C SER A 152 7.25 1.78 12.26
N LYS A 153 8.06 1.06 13.06
CA LYS A 153 8.91 -0.04 12.59
C LYS A 153 8.16 -1.04 11.73
N SER A 154 6.93 -1.43 12.07
CA SER A 154 6.13 -2.43 11.33
C SER A 154 5.29 -1.88 10.17
N TYR A 155 5.34 -0.57 9.94
CA TYR A 155 4.40 0.15 9.06
C TYR A 155 5.05 0.65 7.78
N TRP A 156 6.38 0.67 7.71
CA TRP A 156 7.12 1.21 6.57
C TRP A 156 8.12 0.21 6.04
N HIS A 157 8.25 0.15 4.73
CA HIS A 157 9.18 -0.75 4.06
C HIS A 157 9.97 -0.01 2.98
N LYS A 158 11.28 -0.21 2.96
CA LYS A 158 12.18 0.45 2.02
C LYS A 158 12.16 -0.23 0.65
N TYR A 159 12.20 0.58 -0.40
CA TYR A 159 12.59 0.18 -1.74
C TYR A 159 13.37 1.30 -2.43
N LYS A 160 14.55 0.98 -2.98
CA LYS A 160 15.46 1.97 -3.55
C LYS A 160 15.69 3.12 -2.55
N ARG A 161 15.24 4.33 -2.90
CA ARG A 161 15.42 5.57 -2.13
C ARG A 161 14.19 5.95 -1.30
N HIS A 162 13.13 5.16 -1.32
CA HIS A 162 11.86 5.50 -0.70
C HIS A 162 11.41 4.48 0.35
N ASP A 163 10.71 4.96 1.36
CA ASP A 163 9.93 4.18 2.31
C ASP A 163 8.46 4.23 1.92
N TYR A 164 7.81 3.07 1.97
CA TYR A 164 6.41 2.88 1.58
C TYR A 164 5.58 2.54 2.81
N PHE A 165 4.54 3.34 3.08
CA PHE A 165 3.60 3.10 4.15
C PHE A 165 2.69 1.93 3.83
N TYR A 166 2.36 1.15 4.85
CA TYR A 166 1.62 -0.10 4.71
C TYR A 166 0.22 0.03 4.07
N ASP A 167 -0.39 1.22 4.10
CA ASP A 167 -1.72 1.47 3.51
C ASP A 167 -1.70 1.43 1.98
N ILE A 168 -0.56 1.75 1.36
CA ILE A 168 -0.37 1.68 -0.10
C ILE A 168 -0.72 0.28 -0.61
N TRP A 169 -0.26 -0.75 0.11
CA TRP A 169 -0.40 -2.14 -0.27
C TRP A 169 -1.85 -2.59 -0.36
N SER A 170 -2.66 -2.27 0.66
CA SER A 170 -4.09 -2.56 0.68
C SER A 170 -4.80 -1.84 -0.46
N ASN A 171 -4.48 -0.56 -0.70
CA ASN A 171 -5.13 0.22 -1.73
C ASN A 171 -4.79 -0.26 -3.15
N VAL A 172 -3.54 -0.66 -3.41
CA VAL A 172 -3.16 -1.32 -4.68
C VAL A 172 -3.94 -2.62 -4.86
N HIS A 173 -4.08 -3.44 -3.81
CA HIS A 173 -4.88 -4.66 -3.83
C HIS A 173 -6.35 -4.37 -4.17
N TYR A 174 -6.98 -3.40 -3.50
CA TYR A 174 -8.38 -3.03 -3.76
C TYR A 174 -8.59 -2.55 -5.19
N GLY A 175 -7.65 -1.76 -5.72
CA GLY A 175 -7.70 -1.35 -7.12
C GLY A 175 -7.65 -2.53 -8.08
N TYR A 176 -6.68 -3.44 -7.90
CA TYR A 176 -6.49 -4.58 -8.77
C TYR A 176 -7.66 -5.57 -8.70
N VAL A 177 -7.96 -6.05 -7.48
CA VAL A 177 -8.98 -7.08 -7.24
C VAL A 177 -10.38 -6.53 -7.48
N GLY A 178 -10.61 -5.23 -7.25
CA GLY A 178 -11.89 -4.59 -7.53
C GLY A 178 -12.25 -4.64 -9.01
N LEU A 179 -11.29 -4.33 -9.88
CA LEU A 179 -11.48 -4.48 -11.33
C LEU A 179 -11.61 -5.94 -11.75
N ALA A 180 -10.81 -6.82 -11.15
CA ALA A 180 -10.90 -8.25 -11.42
C ALA A 180 -12.29 -8.79 -11.10
N CYS A 181 -12.89 -8.41 -9.97
CA CYS A 181 -14.25 -8.83 -9.61
C CYS A 181 -15.36 -8.14 -10.42
N GLY A 182 -15.01 -7.17 -11.27
CA GLY A 182 -15.91 -6.58 -12.25
C GLY A 182 -16.46 -5.20 -11.90
N PHE A 183 -15.98 -4.57 -10.83
CA PHE A 183 -16.32 -3.18 -10.57
C PHE A 183 -15.67 -2.24 -11.58
N SER A 184 -16.31 -1.10 -11.85
CA SER A 184 -15.72 -0.07 -12.71
C SER A 184 -14.73 0.80 -11.93
N GLN A 185 -13.72 1.34 -12.62
CA GLN A 185 -12.79 2.33 -12.03
C GLN A 185 -13.53 3.52 -11.44
N LYS A 186 -14.57 4.00 -12.15
CA LYS A 186 -15.40 5.10 -11.70
C LYS A 186 -16.04 4.78 -10.35
N LEU A 187 -16.65 3.61 -10.19
CA LEU A 187 -17.26 3.19 -8.93
C LEU A 187 -16.23 3.02 -7.81
N LEU A 188 -15.07 2.44 -8.11
CA LEU A 188 -13.99 2.26 -7.14
C LEU A 188 -13.36 3.59 -6.70
N LEU A 189 -13.41 4.65 -7.53
CA LEU A 189 -12.90 5.99 -7.22
C LEU A 189 -13.97 6.99 -6.74
N GLN A 190 -15.24 6.75 -7.02
CA GLN A 190 -16.32 7.68 -6.68
C GLN A 190 -16.69 7.56 -5.20
N GLY A 191 -16.20 8.52 -4.41
CA GLY A 191 -16.61 8.77 -3.02
C GLY A 191 -17.88 9.62 -2.85
N ALA A 192 -18.48 10.17 -3.91
CA ALA A 192 -19.66 11.04 -3.76
C ALA A 192 -20.62 10.98 -4.96
N GLY A 193 -21.74 10.30 -4.75
CA GLY A 193 -22.85 10.19 -5.71
C GLY A 193 -23.87 9.12 -5.32
N GLY A 194 -24.11 8.94 -4.01
CA GLY A 194 -24.99 7.90 -3.45
C GLY A 194 -24.22 6.79 -2.73
N ALA A 195 -23.77 7.09 -1.51
CA ALA A 195 -23.19 6.18 -0.50
C ALA A 195 -21.80 5.58 -0.80
N GLN A 196 -20.77 6.26 -0.28
CA GLN A 196 -19.60 5.68 0.40
C GLN A 196 -19.30 4.19 0.06
N PHE A 197 -18.66 3.94 -1.08
CA PHE A 197 -18.15 2.61 -1.38
C PHE A 197 -16.75 2.46 -0.78
N LEU A 198 -15.74 3.11 -1.36
CA LEU A 198 -14.37 2.98 -0.90
C LEU A 198 -14.13 3.65 0.47
N ASP A 199 -14.71 4.82 0.73
CA ASP A 199 -14.51 5.56 1.99
C ASP A 199 -15.11 4.83 3.22
N ASN A 200 -16.19 4.06 3.05
CA ASN A 200 -16.71 3.19 4.11
C ASN A 200 -15.98 1.85 4.22
N MET A 201 -15.31 1.43 3.14
CA MET A 201 -14.52 0.19 3.09
C MET A 201 -13.16 0.34 3.73
N THR A 202 -12.54 1.50 3.52
CA THR A 202 -11.24 1.86 4.05
C THR A 202 -11.48 3.00 5.02
N THR A 203 -11.63 2.71 6.31
CA THR A 203 -11.91 3.70 7.38
C THR A 203 -10.72 4.67 7.62
N SER A 204 -10.16 5.24 6.55
CA SER A 204 -9.02 6.16 6.47
C SER A 204 -9.11 7.13 5.28
N GLY A 205 -10.19 7.13 4.50
CA GLY A 205 -10.28 7.82 3.20
C GLY A 205 -10.40 9.34 3.31
N ASP A 206 -9.31 10.03 2.99
CA ASP A 206 -9.27 11.40 2.43
C ASP A 206 -7.86 11.76 1.90
N ALA A 207 -6.86 10.87 2.03
CA ALA A 207 -5.50 11.17 1.59
C ALA A 207 -5.35 10.99 0.06
N PRO A 208 -4.86 11.99 -0.69
CA PRO A 208 -4.58 11.88 -2.12
C PRO A 208 -3.75 10.64 -2.52
N ASP A 209 -2.90 10.16 -1.62
CA ASP A 209 -2.01 9.01 -1.82
C ASP A 209 -2.76 7.65 -1.85
N ASP A 210 -3.94 7.57 -1.23
CA ASP A 210 -4.79 6.37 -1.29
C ASP A 210 -5.35 6.19 -2.70
N VAL A 211 -5.85 7.28 -3.30
CA VAL A 211 -6.34 7.32 -4.68
C VAL A 211 -5.24 6.90 -5.66
N VAL A 212 -4.02 7.43 -5.48
CA VAL A 212 -2.86 7.08 -6.31
C VAL A 212 -2.56 5.57 -6.21
N SER A 213 -2.62 5.01 -5.02
CA SER A 213 -2.37 3.59 -4.78
C SER A 213 -3.43 2.70 -5.46
N VAL A 214 -4.70 3.07 -5.38
CA VAL A 214 -5.79 2.38 -6.10
C VAL A 214 -5.59 2.44 -7.62
N GLN A 215 -5.22 3.61 -8.15
CA GLN A 215 -4.94 3.78 -9.58
C GLN A 215 -3.74 2.95 -10.06
N VAL A 216 -2.73 2.75 -9.22
CA VAL A 216 -1.64 1.80 -9.51
C VAL A 216 -2.20 0.38 -9.64
N GLY A 217 -3.09 -0.03 -8.74
CA GLY A 217 -3.82 -1.31 -8.85
C GLY A 217 -4.58 -1.45 -10.16
N PHE A 218 -5.29 -0.40 -10.61
CA PHE A 218 -5.99 -0.40 -11.89
C PHE A 218 -5.05 -0.61 -13.07
N LYS A 219 -3.95 0.13 -13.10
CA LYS A 219 -2.96 0.06 -14.18
C LYS A 219 -2.37 -1.34 -14.30
N LEU A 220 -2.09 -1.98 -13.15
CA LEU A 220 -1.60 -3.34 -13.11
C LEU A 220 -2.65 -4.33 -13.62
N TYR A 221 -3.93 -4.20 -13.22
CA TYR A 221 -4.97 -5.09 -13.74
C TYR A 221 -5.18 -4.92 -15.25
N GLN A 222 -5.21 -3.69 -15.76
CA GLN A 222 -5.33 -3.43 -17.19
C GLN A 222 -4.19 -4.07 -18.02
N GLN A 223 -3.00 -4.18 -17.43
CA GLN A 223 -1.83 -4.74 -18.12
C GLN A 223 -1.75 -6.28 -17.99
N TYR A 224 -2.18 -6.85 -16.86
CA TYR A 224 -1.91 -8.25 -16.52
C TYR A 224 -3.16 -9.15 -16.44
N GLY A 225 -4.35 -8.56 -16.29
CA GLY A 225 -5.64 -9.24 -16.21
C GLY A 225 -5.71 -10.35 -15.15
N ASP A 226 -6.69 -11.23 -15.24
CA ASP A 226 -6.92 -12.30 -14.24
C ASP A 226 -5.77 -13.30 -14.08
N SER A 227 -4.83 -13.35 -15.03
CA SER A 227 -3.70 -14.28 -14.98
C SER A 227 -2.56 -13.83 -14.07
N LEU A 228 -2.41 -12.51 -13.86
CA LEU A 228 -1.22 -11.90 -13.26
C LEU A 228 0.11 -12.34 -13.92
N ALA A 229 0.05 -12.90 -15.14
CA ALA A 229 1.19 -13.53 -15.77
C ALA A 229 2.29 -12.49 -16.06
N GLY A 230 3.45 -12.66 -15.43
CA GLY A 230 4.57 -11.71 -15.56
C GLY A 230 4.48 -10.49 -14.64
N LEU A 231 3.46 -10.37 -13.78
CA LEU A 231 3.44 -9.38 -12.71
C LEU A 231 4.33 -9.87 -11.56
N THR A 232 5.50 -9.26 -11.41
CA THR A 232 6.48 -9.57 -10.36
C THR A 232 6.52 -8.49 -9.29
N PRO A 233 7.06 -8.76 -8.08
CA PRO A 233 7.22 -7.74 -7.04
C PRO A 233 8.00 -6.52 -7.55
N SER A 234 9.04 -6.73 -8.37
CA SER A 234 9.82 -5.65 -8.96
C SER A 234 9.01 -4.75 -9.90
N VAL A 235 8.11 -5.33 -10.71
CA VAL A 235 7.22 -4.57 -11.60
C VAL A 235 6.22 -3.74 -10.81
N LEU A 236 5.64 -4.31 -9.76
CA LEU A 236 4.75 -3.59 -8.85
C LEU A 236 5.50 -2.40 -8.24
N MET A 237 6.71 -2.62 -7.71
CA MET A 237 7.52 -1.56 -7.12
C MET A 237 7.93 -0.49 -8.13
N ASP A 238 8.33 -0.87 -9.35
CA ASP A 238 8.68 0.09 -10.40
C ASP A 238 7.46 0.91 -10.86
N THR A 239 6.25 0.34 -10.76
CA THR A 239 5.01 1.07 -11.05
C THR A 239 4.71 2.09 -9.95
N LEU A 240 4.93 1.72 -8.68
CA LEU A 240 4.82 2.62 -7.53
C LEU A 240 5.86 3.76 -7.57
N GLU A 241 7.10 3.49 -7.99
CA GLU A 241 8.14 4.52 -8.14
C GLU A 241 7.75 5.58 -9.20
N LYS A 242 7.06 5.17 -10.27
CA LYS A 242 6.58 6.07 -11.33
C LYS A 242 5.34 6.88 -10.94
N ALA A 243 4.62 6.47 -9.90
CA ALA A 243 3.42 7.15 -9.43
C ALA A 243 3.77 8.44 -8.66
N GLN A 244 2.86 9.41 -8.69
CA GLN A 244 3.03 10.72 -8.08
C GLN A 244 2.32 10.76 -6.72
N PHE A 245 3.08 10.53 -5.66
CA PHE A 245 2.61 10.64 -4.27
C PHE A 245 2.87 12.06 -3.72
N THR A 246 2.06 12.49 -2.76
CA THR A 246 2.13 13.80 -2.08
C THR A 246 3.12 13.85 -0.91
N ASN A 247 3.90 12.78 -0.73
CA ASN A 247 4.87 12.52 0.33
C ASN A 247 4.32 12.00 1.67
N ALA A 248 3.01 11.73 1.79
CA ALA A 248 2.42 11.23 3.03
C ALA A 248 2.58 9.71 3.18
N ALA A 249 2.37 8.96 2.09
CA ALA A 249 2.44 7.50 2.08
C ALA A 249 3.75 6.95 1.49
N ARG A 250 4.48 7.76 0.72
CA ARG A 250 5.81 7.43 0.18
C ARG A 250 6.74 8.59 0.45
N ASP A 251 7.91 8.34 1.04
CA ASP A 251 8.85 9.40 1.40
C ASP A 251 10.30 8.91 1.28
N ILE A 252 11.26 9.83 1.30
CA ILE A 252 12.68 9.50 1.18
C ILE A 252 13.12 8.64 2.38
N HIS A 253 13.82 7.55 2.08
CA HIS A 253 14.38 6.66 3.09
C HIS A 253 15.48 7.36 3.89
N LEU A 254 15.34 7.39 5.21
CA LEU A 254 16.35 7.91 6.14
C LEU A 254 16.97 6.74 6.92
N CYS A 255 18.28 6.52 6.73
CA CYS A 255 19.04 5.56 7.52
C CYS A 255 19.40 6.18 8.88
N PHE A 256 18.71 5.76 9.94
CA PHE A 256 19.13 6.06 11.31
C PHE A 256 20.01 4.92 11.84
N HIS A 257 21.25 5.23 12.26
CA HIS A 257 22.11 4.24 12.89
C HIS A 257 21.59 3.94 14.31
N PRO A 258 21.48 2.66 14.73
CA PRO A 258 20.97 2.30 16.06
C PRO A 258 21.85 2.74 17.25
N ASN A 259 23.09 3.17 17.04
CA ASN A 259 23.95 3.70 18.10
C ASN A 259 23.72 5.20 18.26
N LYS A 260 22.72 5.50 19.06
CA LYS A 260 22.10 6.81 19.31
C LYS A 260 22.91 7.76 20.23
N ASP A 261 24.20 7.54 20.43
CA ASP A 261 24.98 8.40 21.34
C ASP A 261 25.50 9.69 20.69
N GLU A 262 25.49 9.80 19.37
CA GLU A 262 25.98 11.02 18.66
C GLU A 262 24.92 12.12 18.53
N LEU A 263 23.63 11.83 18.71
CA LEU A 263 22.54 12.84 18.73
C LEU A 263 22.35 13.50 20.10
N LYS A 264 23.24 13.27 21.06
CA LYS A 264 23.25 13.96 22.37
C LYS A 264 23.95 15.32 22.33
N ASN A 265 24.58 15.68 21.20
CA ASN A 265 25.39 16.90 21.09
C ASN A 265 24.88 17.88 20.02
N GLU A 266 23.57 17.99 19.85
CA GLU A 266 22.99 19.21 19.29
C GLU A 266 22.30 19.95 20.43
N ASN A 267 23.10 20.77 21.12
CA ASN A 267 22.65 21.76 22.10
C ASN A 267 21.63 22.72 21.48
#